data_AF-A0A257NIM4-F1
#
_entry.id   AF-A0A257NIM4-F1
#
_cell.length_a   1.000
_cell.length_b   1.000
_cell.length_c   1.000
_cell.angle_alpha   90.00
_cell.angle_beta   90.00
_cell.angle_gamma   90.00
#
_symmetry.space_group_name_H-M   'P 1'
#
loop_
_entity.id
_entity.type
_entity.pdbx_description
1 polymer ?
#
loop_
_entity_poly.entity_id
_entity_poly.type
_entity_poly.pdbx_seq_one_letter_code
_entity_poly.pdbx_strand_id
1 'polypeptide(L)' 'MASSASSKSCPSRTHAIRSAAALLKVVDAEEPPLRVFFGASPLATAKADYESRLRTWEQWQPVAELAQG' A
#
# COMPACT_ATOMS: atom_id res chain seq x y z
N MET A 1 34.89 -0.22 20.95
CA MET A 1 33.52 -0.39 20.42
C MET A 1 33.36 0.51 19.20
N ALA A 2 33.64 -0.01 18.01
CA ALA A 2 33.48 0.75 16.77
C ALA A 2 31.99 0.78 16.41
N SER A 3 31.41 1.99 16.44
CA SER A 3 30.01 2.23 16.12
C SER A 3 29.76 1.88 14.64
N SER A 4 28.79 1.00 14.40
CA SER A 4 28.35 0.57 13.07
C SER A 4 27.76 1.77 12.33
N ALA A 5 28.49 2.28 11.32
CA ALA A 5 27.92 3.19 10.35
C ALA A 5 26.97 2.38 9.46
N SER A 6 25.66 2.62 9.62
CA SER A 6 24.61 2.08 8.75
C SER A 6 24.90 2.49 7.30
N SER A 7 25.33 1.52 6.48
CA SER A 7 25.59 1.77 5.06
C SER A 7 24.25 1.97 4.37
N LYS A 8 23.88 3.23 4.09
CA LYS A 8 22.84 3.53 3.11
C LYS A 8 23.33 2.99 1.76
N SER A 9 22.81 1.83 1.36
CA SER A 9 23.16 1.20 0.09
C SER A 9 22.68 2.08 -1.06
N CYS A 10 23.59 2.55 -1.91
CA CYS A 10 23.24 3.13 -3.20
C CYS A 10 22.49 2.05 -4.02
N PRO A 11 21.27 2.32 -4.53
CA PRO A 11 20.52 1.33 -5.26
C PRO A 11 21.29 0.91 -6.52
N SER A 12 21.47 -0.40 -6.70
CA SER A 12 22.13 -0.93 -7.89
C SER A 12 21.33 -0.59 -9.15
N ARG A 13 22.02 -0.41 -10.28
CA ARG A 13 21.42 -0.06 -11.59
C ARG A 13 20.20 -0.93 -11.94
N THR A 14 20.26 -2.22 -11.61
CA THR A 14 19.18 -3.19 -11.84
C THR A 14 17.92 -2.89 -11.02
N HIS A 15 18.06 -2.41 -9.78
CA HIS A 15 16.91 -2.04 -8.95
C HIS A 15 16.17 -0.83 -9.55
N ALA A 16 16.91 0.17 -10.00
CA ALA A 16 16.33 1.35 -10.65
C ALA A 16 15.56 0.99 -11.94
N ILE A 17 16.11 0.11 -12.78
CA ILE A 17 15.45 -0.35 -14.01
C ILE A 17 14.13 -1.07 -13.70
N ARG A 18 14.09 -1.91 -12.66
CA ARG A 18 12.86 -2.62 -12.27
C ARG A 18 11.77 -1.67 -11.78
N SER A 19 12.12 -0.67 -10.99
CA SER A 19 11.17 0.34 -10.50
C SER A 19 10.64 1.21 -11.65
N ALA A 20 11.51 1.62 -12.58
CA ALA A 20 11.11 2.38 -13.76
C ALA A 20 10.15 1.59 -14.65
N ALA A 21 10.45 0.31 -14.94
CA ALA A 21 9.58 -0.55 -15.75
C ALA A 21 8.20 -0.76 -15.11
N ALA A 22 8.12 -0.86 -13.78
CA ALA A 22 6.84 -0.99 -13.07
C ALA A 22 6.00 0.30 -13.16
N LEU A 23 6.65 1.47 -13.06
CA LEU A 23 5.97 2.76 -13.18
C LEU A 23 5.46 2.99 -14.61
N LEU A 24 6.29 2.74 -15.62
CA LEU A 24 5.92 2.96 -17.03
C LEU A 24 4.70 2.13 -17.43
N LYS A 25 4.59 0.89 -16.94
CA LYS A 25 3.38 0.06 -17.15
C LYS A 25 2.08 0.70 -16.65
N VAL A 26 2.14 1.50 -15.58
CA VAL A 26 0.96 2.18 -15.04
C VAL A 26 0.62 3.40 -15.90
N VAL A 27 1.64 4.12 -16.37
CA VAL A 27 1.50 5.29 -17.26
C VAL A 27 0.95 4.89 -18.63
N ASP A 28 1.40 3.75 -19.16
CA ASP A 28 1.02 3.24 -20.48
C ASP A 28 -0.35 2.50 -20.47
N ALA A 29 -1.01 2.37 -19.31
CA ALA A 29 -2.33 1.73 -19.22
C ALA A 29 -3.42 2.64 -19.82
N GLU A 30 -4.33 2.06 -20.61
CA GLU A 30 -5.47 2.79 -21.20
C GLU A 30 -6.30 3.51 -20.13
N GLU A 31 -6.52 2.84 -19.00
CA GLU A 31 -7.19 3.41 -17.83
C GLU A 31 -6.25 3.29 -16.61
N PRO A 32 -5.40 4.32 -16.37
CA PRO A 32 -4.44 4.25 -15.29
C PRO A 32 -5.16 4.36 -13.92
N PRO A 33 -4.85 3.48 -12.95
CA PRO A 33 -5.46 3.55 -11.63
C PRO A 33 -5.03 4.80 -10.86
N LEU A 34 -5.95 5.41 -10.12
CA LEU A 34 -5.67 6.58 -9.27
C LEU A 34 -4.67 6.28 -8.15
N ARG A 35 -4.57 5.01 -7.72
CA ARG A 35 -3.65 4.54 -6.69
C ARG A 35 -3.13 3.16 -7.03
N VAL A 36 -1.82 2.98 -6.94
CA VAL A 36 -1.15 1.71 -7.19
C VAL A 36 -0.12 1.43 -6.10
N PHE A 37 -0.02 0.17 -5.67
CA PHE A 37 1.01 -0.28 -4.75
C PHE A 37 2.15 -0.94 -5.53
N PHE A 38 3.39 -0.59 -5.20
CA PHE A 38 4.58 -1.23 -5.75
C PHE A 38 5.19 -2.18 -4.71
N GLY A 39 5.41 -3.43 -5.10
CA GLY A 39 5.90 -4.49 -4.20
C GLY A 39 4.78 -5.34 -3.59
N ALA A 40 5.16 -6.47 -2.99
CA ALA A 40 4.21 -7.49 -2.55
C ALA A 40 3.56 -7.22 -1.18
N SER A 41 4.24 -6.49 -0.30
CA SER A 41 3.79 -6.26 1.08
C SER A 41 2.63 -5.25 1.22
N PRO A 42 2.66 -4.07 0.57
CA PRO A 42 1.71 -2.99 0.88
C PRO A 42 0.23 -3.36 0.66
N LEU A 43 -0.06 -4.19 -0.35
CA LEU A 43 -1.43 -4.62 -0.63
C LEU A 43 -1.99 -5.50 0.50
N ALA A 44 -1.18 -6.38 1.07
CA ALA A 44 -1.60 -7.25 2.16
C ALA A 44 -1.90 -6.44 3.43
N THR A 45 -1.05 -5.47 3.75
CA THR A 45 -1.27 -4.55 4.88
C THR A 45 -2.53 -3.73 4.69
N ALA A 46 -2.72 -3.13 3.51
CA ALA A 46 -3.92 -2.34 3.22
C ALA A 46 -5.19 -3.19 3.36
N LYS A 47 -5.20 -4.42 2.82
CA LYS A 47 -6.35 -5.33 2.96
C LYS A 47 -6.69 -5.61 4.43
N ALA A 48 -5.70 -5.98 5.24
CA ALA A 48 -5.91 -6.26 6.65
C ALA A 48 -6.48 -5.04 7.40
N ASP A 49 -5.98 -3.85 7.11
CA ASP A 49 -6.47 -2.61 7.71
C ASP A 49 -7.93 -2.31 7.33
N TYR A 50 -8.28 -2.46 6.05
CA TYR A 50 -9.65 -2.24 5.57
C TYR A 50 -10.63 -3.28 6.13
N GLU A 51 -10.22 -4.55 6.21
CA GLU A 51 -11.02 -5.61 6.84
C GLU A 51 -11.29 -5.33 8.32
N SER A 52 -10.29 -4.83 9.05
CA SER A 52 -10.44 -4.44 10.46
C SER A 52 -11.43 -3.27 10.64
N ARG A 53 -11.34 -2.26 9.77
CA ARG A 53 -12.26 -1.11 9.77
C ARG A 53 -13.68 -1.54 9.44
N LEU A 54 -13.85 -2.37 8.41
CA LEU A 54 -15.16 -2.85 8.00
C LEU A 54 -15.84 -3.64 9.12
N ARG A 55 -15.12 -4.56 9.76
CA ARG A 55 -15.62 -5.31 10.93
C ARG A 55 -16.08 -4.39 12.05
N THR A 56 -15.31 -3.32 12.30
CA THR A 56 -15.68 -2.32 13.29
C THR A 56 -16.99 -1.64 12.89
N TRP A 57 -17.16 -1.21 11.65
CA TRP A 57 -18.40 -0.58 11.21
C TRP A 57 -19.60 -1.53 11.27
N GLU A 58 -19.43 -2.78 10.85
CA GLU A 58 -20.46 -3.82 10.95
C GLU A 58 -20.89 -4.07 12.39
N GLN A 59 -19.94 -4.12 13.33
CA GLN A 59 -20.25 -4.29 14.75
C GLN A 59 -21.12 -3.16 15.32
N TRP A 60 -20.92 -1.94 14.83
CA TRP A 60 -21.63 -0.74 15.30
C TRP A 60 -22.80 -0.34 14.41
N GLN A 61 -23.10 -1.10 13.36
CA GLN A 61 -24.22 -0.87 12.46
C GLN A 61 -25.57 -0.70 13.18
N PRO A 62 -25.92 -1.50 14.21
CA PRO A 62 -27.18 -1.32 14.93
C PRO A 62 -27.28 0.05 15.61
N VAL A 63 -26.16 0.62 16.08
CA VAL A 63 -26.15 1.96 16.70
C VAL A 63 -26.42 3.05 15.67
N ALA A 64 -25.88 2.91 14.45
CA ALA A 64 -26.18 3.83 13.35
C ALA A 64 -27.66 3.76 12.96
N GLU A 65 -28.25 2.56 12.95
CA GLU A 65 -29.67 2.35 12.63
C GLU A 65 -30.62 2.96 13.68
N LEU A 66 -30.20 3.08 14.95
CA LEU A 66 -30.99 3.79 15.97
C LEU A 66 -31.20 5.27 15.63
N ALA A 67 -30.28 5.89 14.88
CA ALA A 67 -30.41 7.28 14.43
C ALA A 67 -31.30 7.42 13.18
N GLN A 68 -31.72 6.31 12.58
CA GLN A 68 -32.63 6.28 11.44
C GLN A 68 -34.08 6.40 11.94
N GLY A 69 -34.49 7.62 12.31
CA GLY A 69 -35.84 7.94 12.81
C GLY A 69 -36.23 9.38 12.53
#